data_AF-A0A6I7WFN1-F1
#
_entry.id   AF-A0A6I7WFN1-F1
#
_cell.length_a   1.000
_cell.length_b   1.000
_cell.length_c   1.000
_cell.angle_alpha   90.00
_cell.angle_beta   90.00
_cell.angle_gamma   90.00
#
_symmetry.space_group_name_H-M   'P 1'
#
loop_
_entity.id
_entity.type
_entity.pdbx_description
1 polymer ?
#
loop_
_entity_poly.entity_id
_entity_poly.type
_entity_poly.pdbx_seq_one_letter_code
_entity_poly.pdbx_strand_id
1 'polypeptide(L)'
;YAMSFGALSSHAVMALNGGAKLGNFAHNTGEGGISSYHLKFAGDLTWQIGTGYFGCRTVNGGFSEKLFAEKAMLPSVKMIEIKLSQGAKPGHAGVLPACKNTPEIAKIRGVEAYTQINSPATHSAFSTPIELLEFIQQLRDLSGGKPIGFKLCIGQRSDFLALCKAMLKTGI
;
A
#
# COMPACT_ATOMS: atom_id res chain seq x y z
N TYR A 1 -0.74 7.06 -11.33
CA TYR A 1 0.64 6.64 -11.01
C TYR A 1 0.80 6.67 -9.49
N ALA A 2 1.56 5.75 -8.89
CA ALA A 2 1.66 5.56 -7.44
C ALA A 2 3.12 5.75 -7.00
N MET A 3 3.38 6.69 -6.10
CA MET A 3 4.71 7.00 -5.60
C MET A 3 4.66 7.37 -4.11
N SER A 4 5.57 6.82 -3.33
CA SER A 4 5.59 7.03 -1.88
C SER A 4 6.13 8.41 -1.48
N PHE A 5 5.62 8.93 -0.37
CA PHE A 5 6.31 9.98 0.37
C PHE A 5 7.70 9.47 0.83
N GLY A 6 8.74 10.25 0.55
CA GLY A 6 10.14 9.86 0.66
C GLY A 6 10.80 9.60 -0.70
N ALA A 7 10.04 9.14 -1.70
CA ALA A 7 10.45 9.22 -3.11
C ALA A 7 10.02 10.57 -3.72
N LEU A 8 8.84 11.04 -3.34
CA LEU A 8 8.35 12.39 -3.63
C LEU A 8 8.58 13.36 -2.47
N SER A 9 8.77 14.64 -2.82
CA SER A 9 8.76 15.74 -1.86
C SER A 9 7.36 15.99 -1.31
N SER A 10 7.28 16.64 -0.14
CA SER A 10 6.00 17.07 0.47
C SER A 10 5.17 17.93 -0.49
N HIS A 11 5.82 18.87 -1.19
CA HIS A 11 5.19 19.75 -2.17
C HIS A 11 4.57 18.96 -3.33
N ALA A 12 5.27 17.95 -3.86
CA ALA A 12 4.73 17.11 -4.94
C ALA A 12 3.52 16.30 -4.47
N VAL A 13 3.58 15.70 -3.27
CA VAL A 13 2.45 14.96 -2.69
C VAL A 13 1.23 15.86 -2.49
N MET A 14 1.44 17.07 -1.95
CA MET A 14 0.40 18.07 -1.75
C MET A 14 -0.22 18.51 -3.08
N ALA A 15 0.59 18.81 -4.09
CA ALA A 15 0.11 19.20 -5.42
C ALA A 15 -0.74 18.09 -6.07
N LEU A 16 -0.30 16.83 -5.97
CA LEU A 16 -1.05 15.68 -6.50
C LEU A 16 -2.40 15.48 -5.77
N ASN A 17 -2.43 15.59 -4.44
CA ASN A 17 -3.69 15.47 -3.70
C ASN A 17 -4.64 16.66 -3.95
N GLY A 18 -4.10 17.88 -4.05
CA GLY A 18 -4.88 19.06 -4.42
C GLY A 18 -5.49 18.92 -5.81
N GLY A 19 -4.71 18.44 -6.79
CA GLY A 19 -5.19 18.12 -8.13
C GLY A 19 -6.28 17.05 -8.13
N ALA A 20 -6.11 15.98 -7.35
CA ALA A 20 -7.12 14.94 -7.16
C ALA A 20 -8.44 15.50 -6.61
N LYS A 21 -8.38 16.43 -5.64
CA LYS A 21 -9.57 17.10 -5.11
C LYS A 21 -10.29 17.94 -6.16
N LEU A 22 -9.55 18.73 -6.92
CA LEU A 22 -10.11 19.62 -7.95
C LEU A 22 -10.66 18.84 -9.15
N GLY A 23 -9.98 17.76 -9.54
CA GLY A 23 -10.32 16.95 -10.71
C GLY A 23 -11.29 15.80 -10.43
N ASN A 24 -11.77 15.65 -9.19
CA ASN A 24 -12.66 14.56 -8.78
C ASN A 24 -12.13 13.16 -9.13
N PHE A 25 -10.85 12.92 -8.86
CA PHE A 25 -10.21 11.61 -8.99
C PHE A 25 -9.39 11.28 -7.74
N ALA A 26 -8.94 10.03 -7.61
CA ALA A 26 -8.15 9.60 -6.45
C ALA A 26 -6.64 9.70 -6.69
N HIS A 27 -5.89 10.15 -5.69
CA HIS A 27 -4.43 10.10 -5.64
C HIS A 27 -3.98 8.79 -4.98
N ASN A 28 -3.14 8.00 -5.65
CA ASN A 28 -2.57 6.80 -5.07
C ASN A 28 -1.29 7.11 -4.26
N THR A 29 -1.26 6.71 -2.99
CA THR A 29 -0.23 7.09 -1.99
C THR A 29 1.14 6.46 -2.23
N GLY A 30 1.22 5.43 -3.07
CA GLY A 30 2.35 4.51 -3.06
C GLY A 30 2.48 3.73 -1.75
N GLU A 31 3.54 2.93 -1.63
CA GLU A 31 3.73 1.98 -0.52
C GLU A 31 4.24 2.61 0.79
N GLY A 32 4.43 3.92 0.85
CA GLY A 32 5.12 4.58 1.96
C GLY A 32 4.26 4.86 3.19
N GLY A 33 2.98 4.47 3.16
CA GLY A 33 1.98 4.90 4.13
C GLY A 33 1.35 6.27 3.79
N ILE A 34 0.39 6.69 4.61
CA ILE A 34 -0.36 7.95 4.43
C ILE A 34 0.30 9.05 5.27
N SER A 35 0.93 10.02 4.62
CA SER A 35 1.49 11.20 5.29
C SER A 35 0.45 12.31 5.51
N SER A 36 0.73 13.24 6.40
CA SER A 36 -0.09 14.45 6.60
C SER A 36 -0.27 15.26 5.31
N TYR A 37 0.75 15.26 4.43
CA TYR A 37 0.70 15.92 3.12
C TYR A 37 -0.34 15.31 2.17
N HIS A 38 -0.62 14.00 2.27
CA HIS A 38 -1.70 13.37 1.50
C HIS A 38 -3.09 13.81 1.96
N LEU A 39 -3.22 14.24 3.22
CA LEU A 39 -4.50 14.60 3.82
C LEU A 39 -4.78 16.10 3.76
N LYS A 40 -3.76 16.92 3.45
CA LYS A 40 -3.80 18.39 3.54
C LYS A 40 -4.97 19.03 2.78
N PHE A 41 -5.29 18.53 1.58
CA PHE A 41 -6.34 19.09 0.72
C PHE A 41 -7.61 18.23 0.65
N ALA A 42 -7.68 17.17 1.46
CA ALA A 42 -8.83 16.26 1.54
C ALA A 42 -9.30 15.73 0.17
N GLY A 43 -8.36 15.55 -0.77
CA GLY A 43 -8.59 14.79 -2.00
C GLY A 43 -8.67 13.30 -1.71
N ASP A 44 -9.43 12.59 -2.53
CA ASP A 44 -9.63 11.14 -2.38
C ASP A 44 -8.32 10.38 -2.61
N LEU A 45 -8.18 9.26 -1.90
CA LEU A 45 -6.97 8.44 -1.89
C LEU A 45 -7.28 6.99 -2.24
N THR A 46 -6.41 6.41 -3.06
CA THR A 46 -6.17 4.97 -3.10
C THR A 46 -4.96 4.70 -2.22
N TRP A 47 -5.16 4.04 -1.07
CA TRP A 47 -4.06 3.70 -0.18
C TRP A 47 -3.39 2.40 -0.65
N GLN A 48 -2.14 2.49 -1.09
CA GLN A 48 -1.39 1.33 -1.56
C GLN A 48 -0.57 0.70 -0.43
N ILE A 49 -0.66 -0.62 -0.30
CA ILE A 49 0.07 -1.42 0.68
C ILE A 49 1.05 -2.32 -0.06
N GLY A 50 2.34 -2.18 0.25
CA GLY A 50 3.40 -3.05 -0.24
C GLY A 50 3.83 -4.08 0.80
N THR A 51 4.86 -4.85 0.47
CA THR A 51 5.39 -5.97 1.29
C THR A 51 5.93 -5.54 2.66
N GLY A 52 6.35 -4.28 2.81
CA GLY A 52 6.79 -3.71 4.09
C GLY A 52 5.64 -3.32 5.04
N TYR A 53 4.40 -3.35 4.57
CA TYR A 53 3.18 -2.95 5.30
C TYR A 53 3.29 -1.58 5.97
N PHE A 54 4.01 -0.64 5.37
CA PHE A 54 4.23 0.68 5.98
C PHE A 54 2.92 1.41 6.26
N GLY A 55 2.80 1.92 7.49
CA GLY A 55 1.57 2.54 8.00
C GLY A 55 0.56 1.54 8.59
N CYS A 56 0.76 0.23 8.42
CA CYS A 56 -0.06 -0.83 9.01
C CYS A 56 0.75 -2.09 9.36
N ARG A 57 1.98 -1.90 9.86
CA ARG A 57 2.88 -2.99 10.24
C ARG A 57 2.98 -3.14 11.75
N THR A 58 3.22 -4.37 12.21
CA THR A 58 3.66 -4.65 13.57
C THR A 58 5.13 -4.26 13.75
N VAL A 59 5.60 -4.24 15.00
CA VAL A 59 7.01 -4.00 15.33
C VAL A 59 7.95 -5.00 14.64
N ASN A 60 7.50 -6.23 14.45
CA ASN A 60 8.24 -7.30 13.77
C ASN A 60 8.12 -7.25 12.23
N GLY A 61 7.37 -6.28 11.68
CA GLY A 61 7.22 -6.07 10.24
C GLY A 61 6.11 -6.86 9.55
N GLY A 62 5.32 -7.64 10.29
CA GLY A 62 4.11 -8.28 9.78
C GLY A 62 2.95 -7.31 9.63
N PHE A 63 1.85 -7.75 9.02
CA PHE A 63 0.62 -6.96 8.91
C PHE A 63 -0.05 -6.74 10.28
N SER A 64 -0.59 -5.55 10.51
CA SER A 64 -1.36 -5.21 11.72
C SER A 64 -2.79 -4.81 11.36
N GLU A 65 -3.75 -5.66 11.71
CA GLU A 65 -5.18 -5.44 11.47
C GLU A 65 -5.69 -4.14 12.08
N LYS A 66 -5.30 -3.87 13.34
CA LYS A 66 -5.69 -2.66 14.07
C LYS A 66 -5.23 -1.40 13.34
N LEU A 67 -3.93 -1.31 13.04
CA LEU A 67 -3.38 -0.14 12.35
C LEU A 67 -3.93 -0.02 10.93
N PHE A 68 -4.17 -1.15 10.25
CA PHE A 68 -4.84 -1.16 8.96
C PHE A 68 -6.24 -0.54 9.05
N ALA A 69 -7.09 -1.02 9.96
CA ALA A 69 -8.46 -0.52 10.12
C ALA A 69 -8.47 0.99 10.43
N GLU A 70 -7.58 1.46 11.33
CA GLU A 70 -7.43 2.89 11.65
C GLU A 70 -7.15 3.74 10.41
N LYS A 71 -6.25 3.30 9.52
CA LYS A 71 -5.90 4.04 8.28
C LYS A 71 -6.95 3.87 7.19
N ALA A 72 -7.46 2.66 7.01
CA ALA A 72 -8.46 2.33 6.01
C ALA A 72 -9.75 3.11 6.25
N MET A 73 -10.12 3.38 7.50
CA MET A 73 -11.35 4.13 7.86
C MET A 73 -11.24 5.64 7.68
N LEU A 74 -10.05 6.20 7.35
CA LEU A 74 -9.92 7.63 7.07
C LEU A 74 -10.89 8.06 5.96
N PRO A 75 -11.59 9.21 6.10
CA PRO A 75 -12.58 9.66 5.13
C PRO A 75 -12.03 9.83 3.70
N SER A 76 -10.76 10.24 3.57
CA SER A 76 -10.09 10.40 2.28
C SER A 76 -9.78 9.07 1.60
N VAL A 77 -9.66 7.96 2.33
CA VAL A 77 -9.34 6.65 1.72
C VAL A 77 -10.61 6.08 1.12
N LYS A 78 -10.64 5.94 -0.21
CA LYS A 78 -11.79 5.38 -0.94
C LYS A 78 -11.57 3.95 -1.40
N MET A 79 -10.31 3.53 -1.48
CA MET A 79 -9.90 2.22 -1.97
C MET A 79 -8.56 1.82 -1.35
N ILE A 80 -8.34 0.53 -1.22
CA ILE A 80 -7.04 -0.04 -0.87
C ILE A 80 -6.50 -0.81 -2.08
N GLU A 81 -5.20 -0.68 -2.35
CA GLU A 81 -4.51 -1.42 -3.42
C GLU A 81 -3.34 -2.23 -2.83
N ILE A 82 -3.39 -3.55 -2.94
CA ILE A 82 -2.27 -4.44 -2.58
C ILE A 82 -1.29 -4.46 -3.74
N LYS A 83 -0.04 -4.07 -3.53
CA LYS A 83 0.98 -4.12 -4.58
C LYS A 83 1.73 -5.44 -4.54
N LEU A 84 1.38 -6.36 -5.45
CA LEU A 84 2.12 -7.61 -5.65
C LEU A 84 3.45 -7.36 -6.39
N SER A 85 3.43 -6.52 -7.44
CA SER A 85 4.64 -6.20 -8.20
C SER A 85 4.55 -4.87 -8.95
N GLN A 86 5.69 -4.40 -9.49
CA GLN A 86 5.78 -3.20 -10.33
C GLN A 86 6.78 -3.37 -11.48
N GLY A 87 6.50 -2.74 -12.62
CA GLY A 87 7.27 -2.95 -13.85
C GLY A 87 8.70 -2.43 -13.81
N ALA A 88 9.00 -1.42 -12.99
CA ALA A 88 10.35 -0.87 -12.89
C ALA A 88 11.35 -1.82 -12.21
N LYS A 89 10.87 -2.69 -11.30
CA LYS A 89 11.69 -3.63 -10.51
C LYS A 89 10.87 -4.87 -10.14
N PRO A 90 10.61 -5.78 -11.09
CA PRO A 90 9.96 -7.05 -10.76
C PRO A 90 10.89 -7.86 -9.84
N GLY A 91 10.43 -8.19 -8.63
CA GLY A 91 11.16 -9.06 -7.70
C GLY A 91 12.18 -8.38 -6.76
N HIS A 92 12.41 -7.07 -6.86
CA HIS A 92 13.28 -6.35 -5.91
C HIS A 92 12.48 -5.46 -4.97
N ALA A 93 12.68 -5.69 -3.69
CA ALA A 93 12.04 -4.92 -2.63
C ALA A 93 12.66 -3.51 -2.50
N GLY A 94 11.85 -2.54 -2.09
CA GLY A 94 12.31 -1.17 -1.90
C GLY A 94 13.30 -1.05 -0.74
N VAL A 95 14.47 -0.46 -1.00
CA VAL A 95 15.45 -0.08 0.03
C VAL A 95 15.39 1.43 0.25
N LEU A 96 15.22 1.85 1.51
CA LEU A 96 15.40 3.23 1.92
C LEU A 96 16.64 3.33 2.83
N PRO A 97 17.70 4.05 2.41
CA PRO A 97 18.87 4.27 3.24
C PRO A 97 18.53 4.93 4.57
N ALA A 98 19.27 4.60 5.63
CA ALA A 98 19.11 5.14 6.98
C ALA A 98 19.04 6.67 7.03
N CYS A 99 19.92 7.35 6.27
CA CYS A 99 19.96 8.82 6.21
C CYS A 99 18.68 9.47 5.65
N LYS A 100 17.87 8.72 4.90
CA LYS A 100 16.58 9.17 4.37
C LYS A 100 15.40 8.77 5.25
N ASN A 101 15.60 7.92 6.27
CA ASN A 101 14.56 7.52 7.21
C ASN A 101 14.48 8.52 8.38
N THR A 102 14.08 9.74 8.09
CA THR A 102 13.91 10.81 9.09
C THR A 102 12.83 10.44 10.13
N PRO A 103 12.76 11.11 11.30
CA PRO A 103 11.72 10.84 12.28
C PRO A 103 10.29 10.97 11.73
N GLU A 104 10.08 11.88 10.78
CA GLU A 104 8.81 12.03 10.07
C GLU A 104 8.49 10.80 9.22
N ILE A 105 9.43 10.35 8.39
CA ILE A 105 9.26 9.16 7.54
C ILE A 105 9.07 7.91 8.41
N ALA A 106 9.84 7.79 9.48
CA ALA A 106 9.78 6.68 10.43
C ALA A 106 8.38 6.58 11.07
N LYS A 107 7.83 7.72 11.52
CA LYS A 107 6.48 7.82 12.09
C LYS A 107 5.41 7.43 11.08
N ILE A 108 5.50 7.89 9.83
CA ILE A 108 4.53 7.56 8.77
C ILE A 108 4.57 6.07 8.46
N ARG A 109 5.77 5.48 8.43
CA ARG A 109 5.98 4.08 8.04
C ARG A 109 5.79 3.09 9.18
N GLY A 110 5.83 3.53 10.43
CA GLY A 110 5.80 2.64 11.60
C GLY A 110 7.11 1.86 11.76
N VAL A 111 8.24 2.53 11.60
CA VAL A 111 9.60 1.97 11.75
C VAL A 111 10.42 2.84 12.71
N GLU A 112 11.57 2.36 13.13
CA GLU A 112 12.55 3.14 13.91
C GLU A 112 13.27 4.16 13.02
N ALA A 113 13.47 5.39 13.50
CA ALA A 113 14.14 6.45 12.75
C ALA A 113 15.64 6.15 12.56
N TYR A 114 16.22 6.67 11.48
CA TYR A 114 17.64 6.54 11.13
C TYR A 114 18.15 5.10 10.98
N THR A 115 17.24 4.14 10.79
CA THR A 115 17.58 2.76 10.41
C THR A 115 17.34 2.54 8.93
N GLN A 116 18.13 1.65 8.32
CA GLN A 116 17.90 1.24 6.93
C GLN A 116 16.61 0.42 6.86
N ILE A 117 15.74 0.76 5.90
CA ILE A 117 14.50 0.03 5.68
C ILE A 117 14.67 -0.86 4.45
N ASN A 118 14.58 -2.17 4.66
CA ASN A 118 14.52 -3.16 3.60
C ASN A 118 13.11 -3.74 3.59
N SER A 119 12.39 -3.55 2.49
CA SER A 119 11.11 -4.25 2.33
C SER A 119 11.38 -5.72 2.02
N PRO A 120 10.51 -6.66 2.38
CA PRO A 120 10.59 -8.04 1.90
C PRO A 120 10.28 -8.15 0.40
N ALA A 121 10.73 -9.21 -0.27
CA ALA A 121 10.43 -9.44 -1.69
C ALA A 121 8.96 -9.84 -1.93
N THR A 122 8.31 -10.46 -0.94
CA THR A 122 6.94 -10.94 -0.99
C THR A 122 6.14 -10.49 0.23
N HIS A 123 4.82 -10.53 0.12
CA HIS A 123 3.94 -10.31 1.25
C HIS A 123 4.04 -11.47 2.23
N SER A 124 4.24 -11.18 3.52
CA SER A 124 4.27 -12.22 4.56
C SER A 124 2.88 -12.68 5.01
N ALA A 125 1.80 -12.05 4.54
CA ALA A 125 0.43 -12.32 4.98
C ALA A 125 -0.24 -13.45 4.19
N PHE A 126 0.32 -13.79 3.03
CA PHE A 126 -0.19 -14.83 2.14
C PHE A 126 0.96 -15.35 1.26
N SER A 127 0.85 -16.60 0.84
CA SER A 127 1.82 -17.28 -0.03
C SER A 127 1.17 -17.87 -1.28
N THR A 128 -0.17 -17.95 -1.33
CA THR A 128 -0.90 -18.51 -2.47
C THR A 128 -1.96 -17.55 -3.03
N PRO A 129 -2.41 -17.74 -4.29
CA PRO A 129 -3.52 -16.98 -4.86
C PRO A 129 -4.82 -17.05 -4.05
N ILE A 130 -5.11 -18.18 -3.38
CA ILE A 130 -6.29 -18.33 -2.54
C ILE A 130 -6.14 -17.50 -1.26
N GLU A 131 -5.00 -17.62 -0.59
CA GLU A 131 -4.70 -16.83 0.62
C GLU A 131 -4.68 -15.33 0.33
N LEU A 132 -4.26 -14.90 -0.87
CA LEU A 132 -4.38 -13.50 -1.30
C LEU A 132 -5.85 -13.05 -1.33
N LEU A 133 -6.77 -13.89 -1.83
CA LEU A 133 -8.19 -13.54 -1.89
C LEU A 133 -8.83 -13.54 -0.50
N GLU A 134 -8.45 -14.48 0.37
CA GLU A 134 -8.84 -14.48 1.78
C GLU A 134 -8.35 -13.21 2.49
N PHE A 135 -7.11 -12.80 2.22
CA PHE A 135 -6.56 -11.53 2.71
C PHE A 135 -7.33 -10.33 2.16
N ILE A 136 -7.70 -10.32 0.87
CA ILE A 136 -8.55 -9.28 0.27
C ILE A 136 -9.89 -9.18 0.98
N GLN A 137 -10.53 -10.31 1.30
CA GLN A 137 -11.79 -10.32 2.05
C GLN A 137 -11.58 -9.76 3.47
N GLN A 138 -10.53 -10.17 4.17
CA GLN A 138 -10.18 -9.62 5.47
C GLN A 138 -10.00 -8.09 5.44
N LEU A 139 -9.28 -7.57 4.43
CA LEU A 139 -9.09 -6.12 4.27
C LEU A 139 -10.41 -5.41 3.97
N ARG A 140 -11.31 -6.03 3.20
CA ARG A 140 -12.63 -5.50 2.89
C ARG A 140 -13.46 -5.36 4.17
N ASP A 141 -13.44 -6.37 5.03
CA ASP A 141 -14.17 -6.35 6.30
C ASP A 141 -13.59 -5.30 7.26
N LEU A 142 -12.27 -5.28 7.44
CA LEU A 142 -11.57 -4.32 8.30
C LEU A 142 -11.70 -2.86 7.84
N SER A 143 -11.97 -2.63 6.55
CA SER A 143 -12.15 -1.30 5.97
C SER A 143 -13.61 -0.83 5.92
N GLY A 144 -14.54 -1.61 6.48
CA GLY A 144 -15.97 -1.29 6.44
C GLY A 144 -16.58 -1.44 5.04
N GLY A 145 -16.08 -2.39 4.24
CA GLY A 145 -16.59 -2.71 2.91
C GLY A 145 -15.97 -1.91 1.77
N LYS A 146 -14.83 -1.21 1.98
CA LYS A 146 -14.19 -0.44 0.90
C LYS A 146 -13.65 -1.37 -0.19
N PRO A 147 -13.64 -0.94 -1.47
CA PRO A 147 -13.01 -1.69 -2.54
C PRO A 147 -11.55 -1.99 -2.26
N ILE A 148 -11.17 -3.25 -2.44
CA ILE A 148 -9.79 -3.74 -2.33
C ILE A 148 -9.39 -4.27 -3.71
N GLY A 149 -8.36 -3.66 -4.30
CA GLY A 149 -7.75 -4.11 -5.53
C GLY A 149 -6.34 -4.61 -5.29
N PHE A 150 -5.71 -5.13 -6.34
CA PHE A 150 -4.29 -5.43 -6.32
C PHE A 150 -3.63 -5.03 -7.65
N LYS A 151 -2.36 -4.68 -7.56
CA LYS A 151 -1.50 -4.31 -8.69
C LYS A 151 -0.51 -5.43 -8.98
N LEU A 152 -0.49 -5.88 -10.22
CA LEU A 152 0.40 -6.93 -10.69
C LEU A 152 1.01 -6.54 -12.04
N CYS A 153 2.27 -6.91 -12.24
CA CYS A 153 2.93 -6.92 -13.55
C CYS A 153 3.05 -8.37 -14.00
N ILE A 154 2.45 -8.69 -15.15
CA ILE A 154 2.39 -10.05 -15.68
C ILE A 154 3.76 -10.40 -16.27
N GLY A 155 4.51 -11.23 -15.55
CA GLY A 155 5.74 -11.86 -16.07
C GLY A 155 5.43 -13.21 -16.73
N GLN A 156 4.67 -14.05 -16.04
CA GLN A 156 4.26 -15.38 -16.52
C GLN A 156 2.74 -15.49 -16.63
N ARG A 157 2.26 -16.07 -17.73
CA ARG A 157 0.82 -16.27 -17.99
C ARG A 157 0.17 -17.16 -16.93
N SER A 158 0.89 -18.16 -16.42
CA SER A 158 0.42 -19.08 -15.38
C SER A 158 0.00 -18.37 -14.10
N ASP A 159 0.74 -17.33 -13.70
CA ASP A 159 0.49 -16.61 -12.44
C ASP A 159 -0.84 -15.85 -12.50
N PHE A 160 -1.11 -15.22 -13.64
CA PHE A 160 -2.39 -14.56 -13.89
C PHE A 160 -3.55 -15.56 -13.90
N LEU A 161 -3.38 -16.69 -14.60
CA LEU A 161 -4.42 -17.72 -14.65
C LEU A 161 -4.68 -18.36 -13.28
N ALA A 162 -3.65 -18.49 -12.44
CA ALA A 162 -3.78 -19.00 -11.08
C ALA A 162 -4.66 -18.07 -10.22
N LEU A 163 -4.49 -16.75 -10.35
CA LEU A 163 -5.36 -15.75 -9.70
C LEU A 163 -6.80 -15.86 -10.19
N CYS A 164 -7.04 -15.96 -11.50
CA CYS A 164 -8.39 -16.12 -12.04
C CYS A 164 -9.06 -17.41 -11.52
N LYS A 165 -8.33 -18.52 -11.46
CA LYS A 165 -8.84 -19.78 -10.91
C LYS A 165 -9.15 -19.67 -9.42
N ALA A 166 -8.34 -18.95 -8.65
CA ALA A 166 -8.59 -18.70 -7.24
C ALA A 166 -9.86 -17.85 -7.04
N MET A 167 -10.09 -16.82 -7.87
CA MET A 167 -11.32 -16.00 -7.82
C MET A 167 -12.55 -16.86 -8.07
N LEU A 168 -12.53 -17.68 -9.12
CA LEU A 168 -13.64 -18.60 -9.41
C LEU A 168 -13.87 -19.62 -8.29
N LYS A 169 -12.80 -20.10 -7.66
CA LYS A 169 -12.88 -21.09 -6.58
C LYS A 169 -13.43 -20.51 -5.28
N THR A 170 -13.04 -19.28 -4.94
CA THR A 170 -13.39 -18.64 -3.65
C THR A 170 -14.67 -17.82 -3.74
N GLY A 171 -15.06 -17.33 -4.91
CA GLY A 171 -16.20 -16.44 -5.09
C GLY A 171 -15.98 -15.02 -4.57
N ILE A 172 -14.72 -14.66 -4.27
CA ILE A 172 -14.26 -13.33 -3.82
C ILE A 172 -13.81 -12.50 -5.01
#